data_AF-A0A6P0Q503-F1
#
_entry.id   AF-A0A6P0Q503-F1
#
_cell.length_a   1.000
_cell.length_b   1.000
_cell.length_c   1.000
_cell.angle_alpha   90.00
_cell.angle_beta   90.00
_cell.angle_gamma   90.00
#
_symmetry.space_group_name_H-M   'P 1'
#
loop_
_entity.id
_entity.type
_entity.pdbx_description
1 polymer ?
#
loop_
_entity_poly.entity_id
_entity_poly.type
_entity_poly.pdbx_seq_one_letter_code
_entity_poly.pdbx_strand_id
1 'polypeptide(L)'
;ENPWLVRNHLYVQFAIFFIGLNCRILFVNSDRLVLGLFLSLTIVSAMMMVFLYGGRSWCHYVCPFGMVQMVFTGPRGLLGTEAHNAPPKTITQSMCRTVDKTAGQEKSACISCKSPCMDIDSEKAYWQQLTKPGRKLVQYGYLGMVIGYFVYYWLYAGNFDYYLSGAWTHEENQLGALFKPGFYIMNHPIAIPKLVATPLTFVVFVALSCLICTKLEKTYKAALWRKNQSITHEQVLHRVFSICTFIAFNFFFIYGGRPEINRFPVLVQFLFQSVVILVSSLWLYQTWGRSSHQYTQESLADKLRRQLKKLPLDFSEFLEGRSVDDLKPEELHILAKTLPGANQQYRLGVYKGVLREAIQAGHVNSASSLEVLQQIRDELGINDQQHYQVLEELGKEQENLPILYPHYGRDPYKVLSTIKERQKTSTSNQRTILRESRKQNRSDKRTKLLKDRKDDNQSGDQD
;
A
#
# COMPACT_ATOMS: atom_id res chain seq x y z
N GLU A 1 12.88 18.54 2.59
CA GLU A 1 12.72 17.09 2.32
C GLU A 1 13.65 16.67 1.18
N ASN A 2 14.31 15.50 1.25
CA ASN A 2 15.12 15.00 0.13
C ASN A 2 14.18 14.32 -0.90
N PRO A 3 13.97 14.91 -2.10
CA PRO A 3 12.97 14.43 -3.05
C PRO A 3 13.32 13.05 -3.63
N TRP A 4 14.61 12.73 -3.74
CA TRP A 4 15.06 11.43 -4.23
C TRP A 4 14.70 10.31 -3.25
N LEU A 5 14.94 10.53 -1.96
CA LEU A 5 14.62 9.54 -0.92
C LEU A 5 13.11 9.33 -0.83
N VAL A 6 12.31 10.40 -0.91
CA VAL A 6 10.83 10.30 -0.91
C VAL A 6 10.33 9.46 -2.08
N ARG A 7 10.92 9.59 -3.26
CA ARG A 7 10.52 8.84 -4.46
C ARG A 7 11.00 7.38 -4.43
N ASN A 8 12.18 7.11 -3.89
CA ASN A 8 12.85 5.81 -4.01
C ASN A 8 12.94 4.99 -2.71
N HIS A 9 12.37 5.47 -1.60
CA HIS A 9 12.47 4.79 -0.30
C HIS A 9 12.07 3.32 -0.30
N LEU A 10 11.06 2.91 -1.07
CA LEU A 10 10.66 1.50 -1.14
C LEU A 10 11.80 0.60 -1.66
N TYR A 11 12.61 1.09 -2.60
CA TYR A 11 13.78 0.38 -3.09
C TYR A 11 14.91 0.38 -2.07
N VAL A 12 15.11 1.49 -1.36
CA VAL A 12 16.13 1.61 -0.30
C VAL A 12 15.82 0.65 0.84
N GLN A 13 14.59 0.65 1.35
CA GLN A 13 14.13 -0.27 2.39
C GLN A 13 14.29 -1.73 1.95
N PHE A 14 13.90 -2.03 0.70
CA PHE A 14 14.07 -3.37 0.14
C PHE A 14 15.54 -3.81 0.08
N ALA A 15 16.43 -2.93 -0.39
CA ALA A 15 17.86 -3.21 -0.47
C ALA A 15 18.48 -3.42 0.93
N ILE A 16 18.15 -2.55 1.89
CA ILE A 16 18.64 -2.68 3.28
C ILE A 16 18.14 -3.98 3.90
N PHE A 17 16.87 -4.34 3.69
CA PHE A 17 16.32 -5.60 4.19
C PHE A 17 16.99 -6.82 3.53
N PHE A 18 17.21 -6.78 2.22
CA PHE A 18 17.95 -7.81 1.49
C PHE A 18 19.37 -7.98 2.05
N ILE A 19 20.11 -6.88 2.22
CA ILE A 19 21.46 -6.90 2.80
C ILE A 19 21.40 -7.44 4.23
N GLY A 20 20.45 -6.99 5.05
CA GLY A 20 20.26 -7.44 6.42
C GLY A 20 20.00 -8.94 6.53
N LEU A 21 19.19 -9.52 5.64
CA LEU A 21 18.95 -10.97 5.62
C LEU A 21 20.21 -11.77 5.23
N ASN A 22 20.99 -11.28 4.26
CA ASN A 22 22.27 -11.89 3.90
C ASN A 22 23.26 -11.80 5.06
N CYS A 23 23.41 -10.61 5.66
CA CYS A 23 24.26 -10.41 6.82
C CYS A 23 23.86 -11.32 8.00
N ARG A 24 22.55 -11.52 8.18
CA ARG A 24 22.02 -12.41 9.20
C ARG A 24 22.52 -13.85 9.03
N ILE A 25 22.37 -14.40 7.82
CA ILE A 25 22.78 -15.76 7.49
C ILE A 25 24.30 -15.94 7.50
N LEU A 26 25.05 -14.92 7.09
CA LEU A 26 26.49 -15.02 6.87
C LEU A 26 27.32 -14.71 8.13
N PHE A 27 26.89 -13.76 8.96
CA PHE A 27 27.73 -13.20 10.02
C PHE A 27 27.07 -13.17 11.40
N VAL A 28 25.76 -12.85 11.48
CA VAL A 28 25.15 -12.45 12.75
C VAL A 28 24.60 -13.63 13.57
N ASN A 29 24.10 -14.69 12.91
CA ASN A 29 23.32 -15.72 13.60
C ASN A 29 24.07 -16.49 14.71
N SER A 30 25.38 -16.71 14.57
CA SER A 30 26.16 -17.51 15.54
C SER A 30 27.05 -16.67 16.47
N ASP A 31 27.48 -15.48 16.03
CA ASP A 31 28.46 -14.67 16.76
C ASP A 31 27.80 -13.55 17.56
N ARG A 32 27.95 -13.63 18.89
CA ARG A 32 27.39 -12.68 19.86
C ARG A 32 27.98 -11.27 19.72
N LEU A 33 29.27 -11.15 19.39
CA LEU A 33 29.93 -9.85 19.20
C LEU A 33 29.45 -9.18 17.93
N VAL A 34 29.36 -9.95 16.84
CA VAL A 34 28.84 -9.44 15.56
C VAL A 34 27.38 -9.00 15.70
N LEU A 35 26.56 -9.77 16.42
CA LEU A 35 25.18 -9.37 16.75
C LEU A 35 25.13 -8.06 17.54
N GLY A 36 25.95 -7.93 18.59
CA GLY A 36 26.02 -6.71 19.40
C GLY A 36 26.42 -5.47 18.57
N LEU A 37 27.42 -5.63 17.69
CA LEU A 37 27.86 -4.58 16.78
C LEU A 37 26.76 -4.20 15.77
N PHE A 38 26.10 -5.19 15.17
CA PHE A 38 25.02 -4.98 14.21
C PHE A 38 23.85 -4.20 14.82
N LEU A 39 23.43 -4.56 16.03
CA LEU A 39 22.36 -3.85 16.75
C LEU A 39 22.78 -2.43 17.13
N SER A 40 24.00 -2.25 17.64
CA SER A 40 24.53 -0.93 18.01
C SER A 40 24.60 0.01 16.80
N LEU A 41 25.12 -0.48 15.67
CA LEU A 41 25.18 0.28 14.41
C LEU A 41 23.78 0.68 13.92
N THR A 42 22.80 -0.22 14.05
CA THR A 42 21.41 0.06 13.68
C THR A 42 20.81 1.17 14.55
N ILE A 43 21.04 1.14 15.86
CA ILE A 43 20.58 2.18 16.80
C ILE A 43 21.21 3.54 16.46
N VAL A 44 22.53 3.58 16.28
CA VAL A 44 23.26 4.81 15.93
C VAL A 44 22.77 5.37 14.60
N SER A 45 22.55 4.52 13.59
CA SER A 45 22.01 4.92 12.28
C SER A 45 20.60 5.50 12.38
N ALA A 46 19.74 4.90 13.22
CA ALA A 46 18.39 5.41 13.46
C ALA A 46 18.42 6.78 14.15
N MET A 47 19.25 6.93 15.19
CA MET A 47 19.45 8.21 15.89
C MET A 47 19.98 9.28 14.94
N MET A 48 20.98 8.96 14.12
CA MET A 48 21.56 9.89 13.15
C MET A 48 20.53 10.35 12.10
N MET A 49 19.72 9.43 11.56
CA MET A 49 18.69 9.80 10.58
C MET A 49 17.59 10.68 11.17
N VAL A 50 17.20 10.43 12.42
CA VAL A 50 16.23 11.28 13.13
C VAL A 50 16.84 12.63 13.48
N PHE A 51 18.11 12.68 13.90
CA PHE A 51 18.81 13.92 14.20
C PHE A 51 18.95 14.83 12.96
N LEU A 52 19.30 14.26 11.80
CA LEU A 52 19.53 15.04 10.57
C LEU A 52 18.25 15.50 9.87
N TYR A 53 17.22 14.64 9.84
CA TYR A 53 16.01 14.90 9.05
C TYR A 53 14.77 15.19 9.90
N GLY A 54 14.85 15.04 11.22
CA GLY A 54 13.75 15.23 12.14
C GLY A 54 12.64 14.18 12.00
N GLY A 55 11.69 14.23 12.95
CA GLY A 55 10.45 13.45 12.91
C GLY A 55 10.67 11.93 12.84
N ARG A 56 9.89 11.26 12.00
CA ARG A 56 9.92 9.78 11.80
C ARG A 56 10.62 9.38 10.50
N SER A 57 11.66 10.11 10.13
CA SER A 57 12.42 9.90 8.88
C SER A 57 12.92 8.46 8.74
N TRP A 58 13.51 7.89 9.81
CA TRP A 58 14.00 6.51 9.83
C TRP A 58 12.91 5.50 9.48
N CYS A 59 11.81 5.50 10.25
CA CYS A 59 10.71 4.54 10.09
C CYS A 59 10.09 4.60 8.69
N HIS A 60 9.96 5.79 8.11
CA HIS A 60 9.30 5.96 6.82
C HIS A 60 10.18 5.70 5.61
N TYR A 61 11.49 5.99 5.70
CA TYR A 61 12.34 6.05 4.50
C TYR A 61 13.48 5.04 4.48
N VAL A 62 13.91 4.53 5.64
CA VAL A 62 15.13 3.71 5.75
C VAL A 62 14.88 2.39 6.45
N CYS A 63 14.04 2.38 7.48
CA CYS A 63 13.81 1.22 8.33
C CYS A 63 13.42 -0.02 7.49
N PRO A 64 14.23 -1.09 7.52
CA PRO A 64 13.92 -2.30 6.75
C PRO A 64 12.71 -3.03 7.32
N PHE A 65 12.34 -2.83 8.58
CA PHE A 65 11.09 -3.39 9.13
C PHE A 65 9.84 -2.68 8.60
N GLY A 66 9.95 -1.42 8.17
CA GLY A 66 8.84 -0.65 7.63
C GLY A 66 8.19 -1.31 6.40
N MET A 67 8.99 -2.02 5.59
CA MET A 67 8.45 -2.77 4.44
C MET A 67 7.72 -4.04 4.87
N VAL A 68 8.18 -4.72 5.93
CA VAL A 68 7.53 -5.93 6.47
C VAL A 68 6.18 -5.56 7.06
N GLN A 69 6.15 -4.48 7.85
CA GLN A 69 4.91 -3.89 8.32
C GLN A 69 4.00 -3.58 7.13
N MET A 70 4.49 -2.91 6.09
CA MET A 70 3.69 -2.60 4.89
C MET A 70 3.13 -3.82 4.14
N VAL A 71 3.76 -5.00 4.23
CA VAL A 71 3.26 -6.24 3.63
C VAL A 71 2.19 -6.88 4.50
N PHE A 72 2.36 -6.89 5.83
CA PHE A 72 1.44 -7.54 6.77
C PHE A 72 0.30 -6.65 7.25
N THR A 73 0.50 -5.34 7.33
CA THR A 73 -0.55 -4.37 7.67
C THR A 73 -1.31 -3.99 6.41
N GLY A 74 -2.24 -4.86 6.02
CA GLY A 74 -3.24 -4.57 4.98
C GLY A 74 -4.42 -3.77 5.52
N PRO A 75 -5.45 -3.52 4.68
CA PRO A 75 -6.67 -2.88 5.13
C PRO A 75 -7.44 -3.80 6.09
N ARG A 76 -8.20 -3.20 7.03
CA ARG A 76 -8.96 -3.92 8.08
C ARG A 76 -8.17 -5.05 8.76
N GLY A 77 -7.16 -4.71 9.55
CA GLY A 77 -6.55 -5.69 10.45
C GLY A 77 -7.57 -6.28 11.43
N LEU A 78 -7.50 -7.57 11.72
CA LEU A 78 -8.50 -8.29 12.53
C LEU A 78 -8.74 -7.68 13.92
N LEU A 79 -7.67 -7.13 14.53
CA LEU A 79 -7.70 -6.44 15.82
C LEU A 79 -7.34 -4.95 15.67
N GLY A 80 -7.41 -4.43 14.44
CA GLY A 80 -7.08 -3.04 14.12
C GLY A 80 -8.23 -2.10 14.45
N THR A 81 -7.91 -0.92 14.94
CA THR A 81 -8.90 0.17 15.11
C THR A 81 -9.18 0.86 13.77
N GLU A 82 -10.43 1.23 13.52
CA GLU A 82 -10.81 2.01 12.33
C GLU A 82 -10.41 3.49 12.51
N ALA A 83 -9.17 3.82 12.13
CA ALA A 83 -8.58 5.15 12.33
C ALA A 83 -9.37 6.28 11.64
N HIS A 84 -10.11 5.98 10.57
CA HIS A 84 -10.91 6.95 9.83
C HIS A 84 -12.18 7.38 10.58
N ASN A 85 -12.66 6.57 11.53
CA ASN A 85 -13.82 6.89 12.36
C ASN A 85 -13.43 7.76 13.56
N ALA A 86 -12.14 7.76 13.95
CA ALA A 86 -11.66 8.49 15.11
C ALA A 86 -11.78 10.01 14.89
N PRO A 87 -12.14 10.79 15.94
CA PRO A 87 -12.19 12.25 15.88
C PRO A 87 -10.87 12.87 15.36
N PRO A 88 -10.91 14.06 14.72
CA PRO A 88 -9.70 14.71 14.27
C PRO A 88 -8.80 15.03 15.46
N LYS A 89 -7.48 14.82 15.30
CA LYS A 89 -6.47 15.00 16.35
C LYS A 89 -6.61 14.06 17.55
N THR A 90 -7.38 12.98 17.44
CA THR A 90 -7.36 11.90 18.44
C THR A 90 -5.94 11.37 18.56
N ILE A 91 -5.46 11.31 19.79
CA ILE A 91 -4.10 10.87 20.09
C ILE A 91 -4.10 9.35 20.01
N THR A 92 -3.48 8.81 18.96
CA THR A 92 -3.28 7.36 18.87
C THR A 92 -2.09 6.92 19.74
N GLN A 93 -2.02 5.63 20.05
CA GLN A 93 -0.92 5.03 20.84
C GLN A 93 0.46 5.38 20.29
N SER A 94 0.55 5.53 18.98
CA SER A 94 1.78 5.77 18.24
C SER A 94 1.98 7.24 17.87
N MET A 95 1.24 8.22 18.39
CA MET A 95 1.47 9.64 18.07
C MET A 95 2.40 10.33 19.06
N CYS A 96 3.22 11.27 18.59
CA CYS A 96 3.98 12.18 19.47
C CYS A 96 3.00 13.05 20.25
N ARG A 97 3.20 13.20 21.56
CA ARG A 97 2.31 13.92 22.48
C ARG A 97 3.09 15.03 23.18
N THR A 98 2.41 16.13 23.45
CA THR A 98 2.87 17.16 24.36
C THR A 98 1.74 17.49 25.32
N VAL A 99 2.06 17.89 26.54
CA VAL A 99 1.04 18.32 27.50
C VAL A 99 0.88 19.82 27.35
N ASP A 100 -0.36 20.26 27.16
CA ASP A 100 -0.66 21.69 27.21
C ASP A 100 -0.44 22.19 28.64
N LYS A 101 0.53 23.11 28.80
CA LYS A 101 0.91 23.67 30.10
C LYS A 101 -0.25 24.42 30.79
N THR A 102 -1.27 24.85 30.05
CA THR A 102 -2.41 25.60 30.60
C THR A 102 -3.62 24.74 30.96
N ALA A 103 -3.91 23.69 30.17
CA ALA A 103 -5.08 22.85 30.35
C ALA A 103 -4.78 21.48 30.99
N GLY A 104 -3.50 21.11 31.13
CA GLY A 104 -3.09 19.78 31.60
C GLY A 104 -3.50 18.62 30.67
N GLN A 105 -4.06 18.93 29.50
CA GLN A 105 -4.53 17.94 28.53
C GLN A 105 -3.42 17.57 27.54
N GLU A 106 -3.35 16.29 27.20
CA GLU A 106 -2.48 15.83 26.11
C GLU A 106 -2.95 16.42 24.78
N LYS A 107 -2.02 16.98 24.01
CA LYS A 107 -2.21 17.43 22.64
C LYS A 107 -1.24 16.68 21.73
N SER A 108 -1.69 16.41 20.50
CA SER A 108 -0.80 15.90 19.46
C SER A 108 0.35 16.88 19.22
N ALA A 109 1.57 16.39 19.40
CA ALA A 109 2.82 17.08 19.10
C ALA A 109 3.43 16.61 17.76
N CYS A 110 2.66 15.94 16.90
CA CYS A 110 3.13 15.56 15.56
C CYS A 110 3.39 16.83 14.72
N ILE A 111 4.62 17.33 14.80
CA ILE A 111 5.12 18.47 13.98
C ILE A 111 5.54 18.04 12.57
N SER A 112 5.67 16.73 12.29
CA SER A 112 6.29 16.25 11.05
C SER A 112 5.84 14.85 10.64
N CYS A 113 4.56 14.51 10.85
CA CYS A 113 4.01 13.23 10.45
C CYS A 113 3.54 13.32 8.98
N LYS A 114 4.27 12.67 8.07
CA LYS A 114 3.90 12.56 6.63
C LYS A 114 2.48 12.03 6.52
N SER A 115 1.59 12.73 5.81
CA SER A 115 0.30 12.16 5.41
C SER A 115 0.48 11.45 4.06
N PRO A 116 0.18 10.15 3.94
CA PRO A 116 -0.41 9.27 4.94
C PRO A 116 0.67 8.63 5.83
N CYS A 117 0.43 8.58 7.14
CA CYS A 117 1.31 7.90 8.09
C CYS A 117 0.70 6.54 8.41
N MET A 118 1.44 5.46 8.18
CA MET A 118 0.98 4.09 8.46
C MET A 118 0.67 3.86 9.95
N ASP A 119 1.35 4.57 10.85
CA ASP A 119 1.11 4.47 12.29
C ASP A 119 -0.18 5.18 12.74
N ILE A 120 -0.67 6.13 11.94
CA ILE A 120 -1.91 6.87 12.19
C ILE A 120 -3.07 6.15 11.51
N ASP A 121 -2.91 5.86 10.21
CA ASP A 121 -3.91 5.17 9.41
C ASP A 121 -3.20 4.27 8.39
N SER A 122 -3.06 3.00 8.77
CA SER A 122 -2.40 1.97 7.96
C SER A 122 -3.17 1.68 6.67
N GLU A 123 -4.50 1.74 6.72
CA GLU A 123 -5.35 1.47 5.56
C GLU A 123 -5.22 2.59 4.51
N LYS A 124 -5.23 3.86 4.95
CA LYS A 124 -4.95 4.98 4.06
C LYS A 124 -3.56 4.89 3.44
N ALA A 125 -2.55 4.60 4.27
CA ALA A 125 -1.19 4.43 3.80
C ALA A 125 -1.09 3.30 2.77
N TYR A 126 -1.81 2.19 2.99
CA TYR A 126 -1.90 1.08 2.06
C TYR A 126 -2.45 1.51 0.70
N TRP A 127 -3.65 2.14 0.66
CA TRP A 127 -4.30 2.54 -0.59
C TRP A 127 -3.47 3.56 -1.38
N GLN A 128 -2.90 4.56 -0.72
CA GLN A 128 -2.08 5.59 -1.38
C GLN A 128 -0.72 5.07 -1.86
N GLN A 129 -0.21 3.98 -1.31
CA GLN A 129 1.05 3.37 -1.73
C GLN A 129 0.87 2.22 -2.73
N LEU A 130 -0.35 1.73 -2.91
CA LEU A 130 -0.67 0.54 -3.72
C LEU A 130 -0.12 0.64 -5.15
N THR A 131 -0.23 1.81 -5.77
CA THR A 131 0.19 2.07 -7.17
C THR A 131 1.57 2.70 -7.30
N LYS A 132 2.27 2.99 -6.19
CA LYS A 132 3.58 3.64 -6.24
C LYS A 132 4.65 2.77 -6.88
N PRO A 133 5.64 3.37 -7.58
CA PRO A 133 6.78 2.63 -8.09
C PRO A 133 7.53 1.96 -6.92
N GLY A 134 7.97 0.72 -7.11
CA GLY A 134 8.63 -0.07 -6.08
C GLY A 134 7.69 -0.88 -5.19
N ARG A 135 6.39 -0.53 -5.09
CA ARG A 135 5.44 -1.28 -4.26
C ARG A 135 5.29 -2.74 -4.70
N LYS A 136 5.25 -3.00 -6.01
CA LYS A 136 5.23 -4.37 -6.56
C LYS A 136 6.49 -5.16 -6.20
N LEU A 137 7.66 -4.53 -6.28
CA LEU A 137 8.92 -5.17 -5.89
C LEU A 137 8.90 -5.53 -4.41
N VAL A 138 8.43 -4.62 -3.55
CA VAL A 138 8.31 -4.90 -2.11
C VAL A 138 7.38 -6.08 -1.88
N GLN A 139 6.18 -6.08 -2.45
CA GLN A 139 5.19 -7.13 -2.20
C GLN A 139 5.63 -8.50 -2.75
N TYR A 140 5.96 -8.56 -4.05
CA TYR A 140 6.31 -9.81 -4.70
C TYR A 140 7.71 -10.28 -4.31
N GLY A 141 8.66 -9.36 -4.18
CA GLY A 141 10.01 -9.65 -3.76
C GLY A 141 10.07 -10.10 -2.29
N TYR A 142 9.25 -9.55 -1.39
CA TYR A 142 9.18 -10.03 -0.02
C TYR A 142 8.73 -11.50 0.05
N LEU A 143 7.69 -11.88 -0.70
CA LEU A 143 7.28 -13.29 -0.81
C LEU A 143 8.45 -14.19 -1.26
N GLY A 144 9.19 -13.74 -2.29
CA GLY A 144 10.38 -14.46 -2.76
C GLY A 144 11.48 -14.54 -1.70
N MET A 145 11.75 -13.46 -0.96
CA MET A 145 12.74 -13.45 0.12
C MET A 145 12.35 -14.37 1.27
N VAL A 146 11.08 -14.39 1.68
CA VAL A 146 10.60 -15.28 2.73
C VAL A 146 10.82 -16.74 2.32
N ILE A 147 10.41 -17.11 1.10
CA ILE A 147 10.62 -18.48 0.61
C ILE A 147 12.11 -18.79 0.49
N GLY A 148 12.88 -17.92 -0.14
CA GLY A 148 14.32 -18.08 -0.34
C GLY A 148 15.10 -18.19 0.97
N TYR A 149 14.67 -17.50 2.03
CA TYR A 149 15.32 -17.56 3.35
C TYR A 149 15.30 -18.98 3.91
N PHE A 150 14.14 -19.64 3.93
CA PHE A 150 14.03 -20.99 4.49
C PHE A 150 14.56 -22.05 3.53
N VAL A 151 14.31 -21.90 2.21
CA VAL A 151 14.85 -22.83 1.21
C VAL A 151 16.37 -22.80 1.16
N TYR A 152 17.01 -21.66 1.44
CA TYR A 152 18.46 -21.58 1.52
C TYR A 152 19.06 -22.57 2.53
N TYR A 153 18.45 -22.73 3.72
CA TYR A 153 18.94 -23.71 4.70
C TYR A 153 18.84 -25.14 4.20
N TRP A 154 17.78 -25.46 3.43
CA TRP A 154 17.65 -26.75 2.77
C TRP A 154 18.72 -26.94 1.68
N LEU A 155 18.97 -25.91 0.86
CA LEU A 155 20.04 -25.93 -0.15
C LEU A 155 21.44 -26.00 0.47
N TYR A 156 21.62 -25.47 1.67
CA TYR A 156 22.87 -25.49 2.42
C TYR A 156 23.15 -26.84 3.09
N ALA A 157 22.12 -27.54 3.58
CA ALA A 157 22.33 -28.81 4.29
C ALA A 157 21.91 -30.07 3.48
N GLY A 158 21.23 -29.89 2.35
CA GLY A 158 20.58 -30.97 1.58
C GLY A 158 19.29 -31.51 2.20
N ASN A 159 18.93 -31.06 3.41
CA ASN A 159 17.73 -31.44 4.15
C ASN A 159 17.29 -30.30 5.08
N PHE A 160 16.15 -30.47 5.77
CA PHE A 160 15.64 -29.49 6.74
C PHE A 160 16.15 -29.71 8.17
N ASP A 161 16.86 -30.80 8.46
CA ASP A 161 17.27 -31.16 9.82
C ASP A 161 18.23 -30.11 10.39
N TYR A 162 19.12 -29.57 9.58
CA TYR A 162 20.00 -28.46 9.97
C TYR A 162 19.21 -27.20 10.40
N TYR A 163 18.14 -26.87 9.68
CA TYR A 163 17.30 -25.72 10.03
C TYR A 163 16.47 -26.00 11.29
N LEU A 164 15.79 -27.15 11.32
CA LEU A 164 14.85 -27.55 12.37
C LEU A 164 15.52 -27.87 13.70
N SER A 165 16.78 -28.29 13.70
CA SER A 165 17.58 -28.47 14.93
C SER A 165 17.98 -27.15 15.57
N GLY A 166 17.98 -26.04 14.83
CA GLY A 166 18.47 -24.75 15.32
C GLY A 166 19.99 -24.62 15.35
N ALA A 167 20.74 -25.60 14.84
CA ALA A 167 22.21 -25.63 14.89
C ALA A 167 22.87 -24.37 14.27
N TRP A 168 22.21 -23.75 13.29
CA TRP A 168 22.63 -22.50 12.66
C TRP A 168 22.80 -21.28 13.60
N THR A 169 22.32 -21.37 14.85
CA THR A 169 22.48 -20.33 15.88
C THR A 169 23.75 -20.47 16.74
N HIS A 170 24.45 -21.60 16.65
CA HIS A 170 25.60 -21.92 17.52
C HIS A 170 26.79 -22.50 16.72
N GLU A 171 26.90 -22.17 15.44
CA GLU A 171 27.99 -22.62 14.56
C GLU A 171 29.32 -21.94 14.93
N GLU A 172 30.24 -22.66 15.57
CA GLU A 172 31.47 -22.10 16.20
C GLU A 172 32.43 -21.37 15.25
N ASN A 173 32.42 -21.67 13.94
CA ASN A 173 33.33 -21.04 12.97
C ASN A 173 32.61 -20.58 11.70
N GLN A 174 31.55 -19.79 11.88
CA GLN A 174 30.74 -19.25 10.79
C GLN A 174 31.56 -18.37 9.82
N LEU A 175 32.50 -17.57 10.33
CA LEU A 175 33.37 -16.70 9.52
C LEU A 175 34.34 -17.51 8.65
N GLY A 176 34.94 -18.57 9.18
CA GLY A 176 35.77 -19.49 8.41
C GLY A 176 35.00 -20.32 7.38
N ALA A 177 33.67 -20.43 7.52
CA ALA A 177 32.80 -21.14 6.59
C ALA A 177 32.33 -20.30 5.39
N LEU A 178 32.64 -18.99 5.33
CA LEU A 178 32.16 -18.09 4.27
C LEU A 178 32.62 -18.49 2.86
N PHE A 179 33.85 -19.01 2.75
CA PHE A 179 34.45 -19.45 1.49
C PHE A 179 34.25 -20.94 1.20
N LYS A 180 33.66 -21.68 2.15
CA LYS A 180 33.29 -23.09 1.93
C LYS A 180 32.08 -23.20 0.98
N PRO A 181 31.87 -24.37 0.37
CA PRO A 181 30.68 -24.64 -0.43
C PRO A 181 29.40 -24.22 0.30
N GLY A 182 28.60 -23.40 -0.38
CA GLY A 182 27.33 -22.87 0.14
C GLY A 182 26.10 -23.65 -0.29
N PHE A 183 26.26 -24.64 -1.18
CA PHE A 183 25.20 -25.50 -1.66
C PHE A 183 25.61 -26.97 -1.60
N TYR A 184 24.72 -27.81 -1.10
CA TYR A 184 24.87 -29.25 -1.00
C TYR A 184 23.63 -29.89 -1.60
N ILE A 185 23.68 -30.18 -2.90
CA ILE A 185 22.56 -30.79 -3.64
C ILE A 185 22.85 -32.28 -3.75
N MET A 186 21.93 -33.12 -3.30
CA MET A 186 22.11 -34.59 -3.28
C MET A 186 23.40 -35.03 -2.57
N ASN A 187 23.75 -34.35 -1.47
CA ASN A 187 25.01 -34.54 -0.71
C ASN A 187 26.31 -34.26 -1.50
N HIS A 188 26.23 -33.67 -2.71
CA HIS A 188 27.40 -33.20 -3.44
C HIS A 188 27.61 -31.70 -3.22
N PRO A 189 28.80 -31.28 -2.74
CA PRO A 189 29.11 -29.87 -2.56
C PRO A 189 29.31 -29.19 -3.91
N ILE A 190 28.60 -28.09 -4.14
CA ILE A 190 28.84 -27.23 -5.31
C ILE A 190 29.86 -26.17 -4.90
N ALA A 191 30.89 -25.98 -5.73
CA ALA A 191 31.99 -25.04 -5.49
C ALA A 191 31.59 -23.55 -5.64
N ILE A 192 30.44 -23.15 -5.10
CA ILE A 192 30.01 -21.76 -4.96
C ILE A 192 30.15 -21.39 -3.47
N PRO A 193 30.98 -20.40 -3.12
CA PRO A 193 31.14 -19.95 -1.74
C PRO A 193 29.82 -19.55 -1.09
N LYS A 194 29.67 -19.81 0.22
CA LYS A 194 28.51 -19.38 1.05
C LYS A 194 28.18 -17.90 0.86
N LEU A 195 29.23 -17.05 0.76
CA LEU A 195 29.14 -15.60 0.52
C LEU A 195 28.38 -15.23 -0.77
N VAL A 196 28.48 -16.05 -1.81
CA VAL A 196 27.80 -15.85 -3.10
C VAL A 196 26.50 -16.65 -3.17
N ALA A 197 26.47 -17.86 -2.61
CA ALA A 197 25.32 -18.75 -2.61
C ALA A 197 24.09 -18.11 -1.95
N THR A 198 24.28 -17.42 -0.82
CA THR A 198 23.20 -16.77 -0.06
C THR A 198 22.51 -15.67 -0.87
N PRO A 199 23.21 -14.63 -1.37
CA PRO A 199 22.57 -13.57 -2.16
C PRO A 199 22.03 -14.11 -3.49
N LEU A 200 22.71 -15.07 -4.13
CA LEU A 200 22.23 -15.70 -5.35
C LEU A 200 20.87 -16.36 -5.14
N THR A 201 20.70 -17.10 -4.04
CA THR A 201 19.42 -17.73 -3.69
C THR A 201 18.33 -16.68 -3.57
N PHE A 202 18.56 -15.61 -2.81
CA PHE A 202 17.55 -14.55 -2.68
C PHE A 202 17.23 -13.89 -4.02
N VAL A 203 18.23 -13.58 -4.86
CA VAL A 203 17.99 -12.96 -6.18
C VAL A 203 17.13 -13.87 -7.05
N VAL A 204 17.42 -15.17 -7.10
CA VAL A 204 16.65 -16.14 -7.89
C VAL A 204 15.21 -16.22 -7.40
N PHE A 205 14.99 -16.37 -6.09
CA PHE A 205 13.64 -16.48 -5.53
C PHE A 205 12.84 -15.18 -5.63
N VAL A 206 13.48 -14.01 -5.46
CA VAL A 206 12.86 -12.71 -5.69
C VAL A 206 12.46 -12.56 -7.15
N ALA A 207 13.35 -12.88 -8.09
CA ALA A 207 13.06 -12.80 -9.52
C ALA A 207 11.91 -13.74 -9.90
N LEU A 208 11.96 -14.99 -9.45
CA LEU A 208 10.92 -15.99 -9.72
C LEU A 208 9.56 -15.55 -9.17
N SER A 209 9.51 -15.10 -7.91
CA SER A 209 8.28 -14.60 -7.29
C SER A 209 7.71 -13.39 -8.03
N CYS A 210 8.56 -12.42 -8.38
CA CYS A 210 8.17 -11.26 -9.17
C CYS A 210 7.60 -11.67 -10.55
N LEU A 211 8.23 -12.62 -11.24
CA LEU A 211 7.78 -13.11 -12.54
C LEU A 211 6.44 -13.84 -12.43
N ILE A 212 6.29 -14.74 -11.47
CA ILE A 212 5.05 -15.51 -11.23
C ILE A 212 3.91 -14.56 -10.88
N CYS A 213 4.09 -13.69 -9.88
CA CYS A 213 3.04 -12.78 -9.43
C CYS A 213 2.65 -11.78 -10.52
N THR A 214 3.60 -11.27 -11.31
CA THR A 214 3.30 -10.38 -12.44
C THR A 214 2.54 -11.11 -13.56
N LYS A 215 2.85 -12.39 -13.82
CA LYS A 215 2.09 -13.21 -14.76
C LYS A 215 0.66 -13.45 -14.24
N LEU A 216 0.52 -13.81 -12.96
CA LEU A 216 -0.78 -14.00 -12.30
C LEU A 216 -1.65 -12.73 -12.35
N GLU A 217 -1.06 -11.56 -12.09
CA GLU A 217 -1.74 -10.27 -12.19
C GLU A 217 -2.31 -10.05 -13.60
N LYS A 218 -1.50 -10.29 -14.64
CA LYS A 218 -1.91 -10.12 -16.05
C LYS A 218 -2.97 -11.13 -16.46
N THR A 219 -2.83 -12.40 -16.11
CA THR A 219 -3.80 -13.45 -16.45
C THR A 219 -5.12 -13.25 -15.73
N TYR A 220 -5.08 -12.85 -14.46
CA TYR A 220 -6.25 -12.54 -13.67
C TYR A 220 -7.02 -11.33 -14.24
N LYS A 221 -6.31 -10.26 -14.59
CA LYS A 221 -6.91 -9.10 -15.29
C LYS A 221 -7.56 -9.51 -16.61
N ALA A 222 -6.88 -10.33 -17.42
CA ALA A 222 -7.41 -10.82 -18.70
C ALA A 222 -8.62 -11.74 -18.52
N ALA A 223 -8.65 -12.56 -17.46
CA ALA A 223 -9.80 -13.40 -17.14
C ALA A 223 -11.03 -12.58 -16.75
N LEU A 224 -10.86 -11.52 -15.96
CA LEU A 224 -11.95 -10.62 -15.56
C LEU A 224 -12.51 -9.82 -16.74
N TRP A 225 -11.63 -9.34 -17.62
CA TRP A 225 -12.03 -8.69 -18.87
C TRP A 225 -12.88 -9.61 -19.75
N ARG A 226 -12.53 -10.89 -19.85
CA ARG A 226 -13.34 -11.88 -20.59
C ARG A 226 -14.72 -12.12 -19.98
N LYS A 227 -14.88 -11.95 -18.66
CA LYS A 227 -16.16 -12.06 -17.95
C LYS A 227 -16.98 -10.76 -17.94
N ASN A 228 -16.56 -9.74 -18.69
CA ASN A 228 -17.19 -8.42 -18.77
C ASN A 228 -17.35 -7.72 -17.40
N GLN A 229 -16.50 -8.06 -16.43
CA GLN A 229 -16.47 -7.40 -15.12
C GLN A 229 -15.51 -6.21 -15.16
N SER A 230 -16.04 -5.01 -14.99
CA SER A 230 -15.29 -3.76 -14.93
C SER A 230 -14.62 -3.58 -13.56
N ILE A 231 -13.55 -4.33 -13.30
CA ILE A 231 -12.75 -4.19 -12.08
C ILE A 231 -11.63 -3.16 -12.29
N THR A 232 -11.45 -2.26 -11.33
CA THR A 232 -10.38 -1.25 -11.34
C THR A 232 -9.00 -1.91 -11.22
N HIS A 233 -7.97 -1.27 -11.77
CA HIS A 233 -6.59 -1.76 -11.69
C HIS A 233 -6.11 -1.89 -10.23
N GLU A 234 -6.53 -0.96 -9.36
CA GLU A 234 -6.23 -1.00 -7.93
C GLU A 234 -6.79 -2.26 -7.27
N GLN A 235 -8.03 -2.65 -7.59
CA GLN A 235 -8.64 -3.84 -7.01
C GLN A 235 -7.93 -5.14 -7.46
N VAL A 236 -7.45 -5.19 -8.71
CA VAL A 236 -6.63 -6.31 -9.19
C VAL A 236 -5.34 -6.42 -8.38
N LEU A 237 -4.62 -5.30 -8.21
CA LEU A 237 -3.41 -5.27 -7.40
C LEU A 237 -3.68 -5.68 -5.96
N HIS A 238 -4.74 -5.13 -5.35
CA HIS A 238 -5.14 -5.44 -3.98
C HIS A 238 -5.35 -6.94 -3.76
N ARG A 239 -6.09 -7.61 -4.65
CA ARG A 239 -6.35 -9.06 -4.54
C ARG A 239 -5.07 -9.89 -4.68
N VAL A 240 -4.24 -9.58 -5.68
CA VAL A 240 -2.96 -10.28 -5.89
C VAL A 240 -2.04 -10.06 -4.68
N PHE A 241 -1.94 -8.82 -4.18
CA PHE A 241 -1.14 -8.49 -3.00
C PHE A 241 -1.64 -9.22 -1.76
N SER A 242 -2.96 -9.30 -1.55
CA SER A 242 -3.54 -10.02 -0.41
C SER A 242 -3.22 -11.51 -0.45
N ILE A 243 -3.26 -12.14 -1.62
CA ILE A 243 -2.80 -13.53 -1.81
C ILE A 243 -1.31 -13.64 -1.50
N CYS A 244 -0.47 -12.73 -2.01
CA CYS A 244 0.97 -12.73 -1.73
C CYS A 244 1.24 -12.59 -0.22
N THR A 245 0.54 -11.70 0.48
CA THR A 245 0.65 -11.54 1.93
C THR A 245 0.21 -12.81 2.65
N PHE A 246 -0.91 -13.40 2.26
CA PHE A 246 -1.42 -14.65 2.83
C PHE A 246 -0.41 -15.80 2.71
N ILE A 247 0.18 -15.98 1.52
CA ILE A 247 1.20 -17.02 1.28
C ILE A 247 2.47 -16.69 2.08
N ALA A 248 2.96 -15.45 2.03
CA ALA A 248 4.18 -15.06 2.75
C ALA A 248 4.02 -15.22 4.27
N PHE A 249 2.86 -14.85 4.83
CA PHE A 249 2.53 -14.99 6.24
C PHE A 249 2.52 -16.47 6.65
N ASN A 250 1.76 -17.31 5.94
CA ASN A 250 1.70 -18.74 6.26
C ASN A 250 3.06 -19.41 6.10
N PHE A 251 3.78 -19.14 5.01
CA PHE A 251 5.12 -19.71 4.81
C PHE A 251 6.08 -19.28 5.92
N PHE A 252 6.04 -18.01 6.33
CA PHE A 252 6.85 -17.50 7.43
C PHE A 252 6.55 -18.21 8.75
N PHE A 253 5.28 -18.43 9.10
CA PHE A 253 4.92 -19.06 10.38
C PHE A 253 4.95 -20.60 10.36
N ILE A 254 4.95 -21.23 9.17
CA ILE A 254 5.18 -22.68 9.04
C ILE A 254 6.62 -23.03 9.44
N TYR A 255 7.60 -22.25 8.96
CA TYR A 255 9.03 -22.52 9.20
C TYR A 255 9.63 -21.64 10.30
N GLY A 256 9.19 -20.40 10.43
CA GLY A 256 9.68 -19.45 11.42
C GLY A 256 9.38 -19.89 12.84
N GLY A 257 10.42 -19.92 13.67
CA GLY A 257 10.30 -20.38 15.06
C GLY A 257 10.06 -21.88 15.19
N ARG A 258 10.02 -22.65 14.08
CA ARG A 258 9.80 -24.10 14.11
C ARG A 258 10.80 -24.87 14.98
N PRO A 259 12.10 -24.52 15.03
CA PRO A 259 13.04 -25.17 15.94
C PRO A 259 12.63 -25.09 17.42
N GLU A 260 12.00 -23.98 17.82
CA GLU A 260 11.51 -23.78 19.19
C GLU A 260 10.14 -24.43 19.38
N ILE A 261 9.23 -24.30 18.40
CA ILE A 261 7.89 -24.92 18.46
C ILE A 261 8.00 -26.44 18.57
N ASN A 262 8.97 -27.06 17.87
CA ASN A 262 9.21 -28.49 17.91
C ASN A 262 9.58 -29.02 19.31
N ARG A 263 10.01 -28.16 20.25
CA ARG A 263 10.30 -28.52 21.65
C ARG A 263 9.02 -28.69 22.48
N PHE A 264 7.89 -28.15 22.03
CA PHE A 264 6.62 -28.27 22.73
C PHE A 264 5.90 -29.59 22.41
N PRO A 265 4.96 -30.03 23.27
CA PRO A 265 4.11 -31.18 22.98
C PRO A 265 3.37 -31.03 21.64
N VAL A 266 3.16 -32.15 20.95
CA VAL A 266 2.55 -32.22 19.62
C VAL A 266 1.22 -31.45 19.54
N LEU A 267 0.40 -31.48 20.60
CA LEU A 267 -0.85 -30.74 20.68
C LEU A 267 -0.66 -29.22 20.53
N VAL A 268 0.36 -28.65 21.19
CA VAL A 268 0.67 -27.21 21.12
C VAL A 268 1.16 -26.84 19.72
N GLN A 269 1.94 -27.72 19.08
CA GLN A 269 2.41 -27.50 17.71
C GLN A 269 1.25 -27.45 16.70
N PHE A 270 0.27 -28.34 16.85
CA PHE A 270 -0.93 -28.34 16.02
C PHE A 270 -1.79 -27.10 16.28
N LEU A 271 -2.04 -26.77 17.55
CA LEU A 271 -2.81 -25.59 17.93
C LEU A 271 -2.22 -24.31 17.34
N PHE A 272 -0.90 -24.13 17.43
CA PHE A 272 -0.21 -22.98 16.86
C PHE A 272 -0.44 -22.87 15.35
N GLN A 273 -0.25 -23.96 14.60
CA GLN A 273 -0.47 -23.99 13.15
C GLN A 273 -1.94 -23.72 12.78
N SER A 274 -2.87 -24.32 13.51
CA SER A 274 -4.31 -24.10 13.29
C SER A 274 -4.69 -22.64 13.50
N VAL A 275 -4.18 -21.99 14.55
CA VAL A 275 -4.42 -20.56 14.81
C VAL A 275 -3.83 -19.69 13.71
N VAL A 276 -2.60 -19.95 13.26
CA VAL A 276 -1.95 -19.20 12.18
C VAL A 276 -2.78 -19.26 10.88
N ILE A 277 -3.21 -20.47 10.49
CA ILE A 277 -4.03 -20.68 9.28
C ILE A 277 -5.40 -20.02 9.44
N LEU A 278 -6.05 -20.18 10.60
CA LEU A 278 -7.35 -19.56 10.89
C LEU A 278 -7.28 -18.03 10.78
N VAL A 279 -6.33 -17.40 11.50
CA VAL A 279 -6.18 -15.95 11.54
C VAL A 279 -5.86 -15.40 10.15
N SER A 280 -4.93 -16.00 9.42
CA SER A 280 -4.60 -15.54 8.07
C SER A 280 -5.75 -15.72 7.08
N SER A 281 -6.57 -16.78 7.22
CA SER A 281 -7.73 -17.03 6.36
C SER A 281 -8.88 -16.08 6.66
N LEU A 282 -9.16 -15.82 7.94
CA LEU A 282 -10.15 -14.82 8.37
C LEU A 282 -9.78 -13.42 7.86
N TRP A 283 -8.50 -13.05 7.99
CA TRP A 283 -8.01 -11.79 7.43
C TRP A 283 -8.17 -11.74 5.91
N LEU A 284 -7.79 -12.80 5.18
CA LEU A 284 -7.92 -12.86 3.73
C LEU A 284 -9.38 -12.70 3.29
N TYR A 285 -10.32 -13.37 3.98
CA TYR A 285 -11.75 -13.26 3.72
C TYR A 285 -12.25 -11.82 3.94
N GLN A 286 -11.89 -11.19 5.06
CA GLN A 286 -12.30 -9.82 5.39
C GLN A 286 -11.75 -8.79 4.39
N THR A 287 -10.50 -8.95 3.97
CA THR A 287 -9.86 -7.99 3.04
C THR A 287 -10.29 -8.19 1.59
N TRP A 288 -10.74 -9.37 1.18
CA TRP A 288 -10.88 -9.74 -0.24
C TRP A 288 -11.73 -8.78 -1.09
N GLY A 289 -12.84 -8.31 -0.49
CA GLY A 289 -13.80 -7.40 -1.12
C GLY A 289 -13.50 -5.91 -0.90
N ARG A 290 -12.46 -5.59 -0.12
CA ARG A 290 -12.19 -4.21 0.30
C ARG A 290 -11.65 -3.38 -0.86
N SER A 291 -12.04 -2.10 -0.91
CA SER A 291 -11.60 -1.15 -1.95
C SER A 291 -11.28 0.23 -1.37
N SER A 292 -10.43 0.97 -2.08
CA SER A 292 -10.10 2.38 -1.78
C SER A 292 -11.34 3.29 -1.76
N HIS A 293 -12.31 2.99 -2.63
CA HIS A 293 -13.58 3.73 -2.70
C HIS A 293 -14.42 3.56 -1.42
N GLN A 294 -14.60 2.32 -0.94
CA GLN A 294 -15.32 2.06 0.30
C GLN A 294 -14.66 2.76 1.50
N TYR A 295 -13.33 2.69 1.60
CA TYR A 295 -12.59 3.42 2.64
C TYR A 295 -12.84 4.94 2.57
N THR A 296 -12.84 5.50 1.37
CA THR A 296 -13.07 6.93 1.17
C THR A 296 -14.50 7.32 1.56
N GLN A 297 -15.50 6.51 1.20
CA GLN A 297 -16.89 6.73 1.57
C GLN A 297 -17.12 6.64 3.08
N GLU A 298 -16.61 5.60 3.74
CA GLU A 298 -16.69 5.45 5.21
C GLU A 298 -16.07 6.67 5.91
N SER A 299 -14.85 7.06 5.50
CA SER A 299 -14.16 8.24 6.06
C SER A 299 -14.90 9.56 5.83
N LEU A 300 -15.61 9.71 4.70
CA LEU A 300 -16.40 10.91 4.39
C LEU A 300 -17.72 10.93 5.16
N ALA A 301 -18.39 9.79 5.28
CA ALA A 301 -19.61 9.64 6.07
C ALA A 301 -19.36 9.99 7.54
N ASP A 302 -18.25 9.55 8.13
CA ASP A 302 -17.92 9.94 9.51
C ASP A 302 -17.63 11.43 9.67
N LYS A 303 -16.95 12.05 8.70
CA LYS A 303 -16.75 13.52 8.69
C LYS A 303 -18.09 14.24 8.62
N LEU A 304 -18.99 13.80 7.73
CA LEU A 304 -20.33 14.34 7.61
C LEU A 304 -21.10 14.20 8.93
N ARG A 305 -21.10 13.01 9.55
CA ARG A 305 -21.71 12.75 10.86
C ARG A 305 -21.23 13.74 11.91
N ARG A 306 -19.91 13.95 12.00
CA ARG A 306 -19.31 14.90 12.97
C ARG A 306 -19.72 16.34 12.71
N GLN A 307 -19.88 16.75 11.46
CA GLN A 307 -20.29 18.12 11.13
C GLN A 307 -21.78 18.35 11.36
N LEU A 308 -22.61 17.34 11.10
CA LEU A 308 -24.04 17.40 11.42
C LEU A 308 -24.27 17.60 12.93
N LYS A 309 -23.51 16.90 13.78
CA LYS A 309 -23.57 17.09 15.24
C LYS A 309 -23.22 18.49 15.75
N LYS A 310 -22.45 19.26 14.98
CA LYS A 310 -22.05 20.63 15.37
C LYS A 310 -23.15 21.65 15.11
N LEU A 311 -24.19 21.26 14.36
CA LEU A 311 -25.32 22.13 14.13
C LEU A 311 -26.13 22.28 15.42
N PRO A 312 -26.60 23.50 15.74
CA PRO A 312 -27.48 23.75 16.88
C PRO A 312 -28.92 23.34 16.55
N LEU A 313 -29.12 22.14 16.01
CA LEU A 313 -30.42 21.56 15.68
C LEU A 313 -30.65 20.37 16.59
N ASP A 314 -31.84 20.28 17.18
CA ASP A 314 -32.21 19.11 17.97
C ASP A 314 -32.71 18.01 17.03
N PHE A 315 -31.85 17.02 16.80
CA PHE A 315 -32.17 15.87 15.95
C PHE A 315 -32.97 14.80 16.70
N SER A 316 -33.12 14.90 18.03
CA SER A 316 -33.78 13.88 18.85
C SER A 316 -35.26 13.69 18.50
N GLU A 317 -35.95 14.78 18.11
CA GLU A 317 -37.34 14.77 17.68
C GLU A 317 -37.55 14.02 16.34
N PHE A 318 -36.55 14.07 15.45
CA PHE A 318 -36.60 13.43 14.12
C PHE A 318 -36.05 12.00 14.11
N LEU A 319 -35.24 11.64 15.11
CA LEU A 319 -34.59 10.34 15.22
C LEU A 319 -35.26 9.44 16.27
N GLU A 320 -36.46 9.79 16.74
CA GLU A 320 -37.22 9.03 17.75
C GLU A 320 -36.37 8.73 19.01
N GLY A 321 -35.55 9.70 19.44
CA GLY A 321 -34.64 9.54 20.57
C GLY A 321 -33.32 8.80 20.29
N ARG A 322 -33.08 8.32 19.06
CA ARG A 322 -31.76 7.79 18.65
C ARG A 322 -30.75 8.92 18.47
N SER A 323 -29.49 8.65 18.80
CA SER A 323 -28.42 9.60 18.54
C SER A 323 -27.96 9.53 17.08
N VAL A 324 -27.32 10.60 16.61
CA VAL A 324 -26.69 10.65 15.28
C VAL A 324 -25.55 9.60 15.13
N ASP A 325 -25.01 9.07 16.24
CA ASP A 325 -23.99 8.01 16.23
C ASP A 325 -24.54 6.64 15.88
N ASP A 326 -25.80 6.39 16.22
CA ASP A 326 -26.43 5.09 16.01
C ASP A 326 -26.93 4.90 14.58
N LEU A 327 -26.81 5.92 13.73
CA LEU A 327 -27.28 5.91 12.36
C LEU A 327 -26.31 5.16 11.45
N LYS A 328 -26.85 4.22 10.66
CA LYS A 328 -26.10 3.58 9.56
C LYS A 328 -25.71 4.63 8.50
N PRO A 329 -24.68 4.40 7.68
CA PRO A 329 -24.29 5.32 6.61
C PRO A 329 -25.46 5.73 5.72
N GLU A 330 -26.34 4.79 5.37
CA GLU A 330 -27.54 5.04 4.56
C GLU A 330 -28.56 5.96 5.25
N GLU A 331 -28.80 5.77 6.56
CA GLU A 331 -29.68 6.63 7.35
C GLU A 331 -29.10 8.05 7.50
N LEU A 332 -27.77 8.14 7.63
CA LEU A 332 -27.05 9.41 7.69
C LEU A 332 -27.20 10.21 6.39
N HIS A 333 -27.15 9.55 5.23
CA HIS A 333 -27.36 10.19 3.93
C HIS A 333 -28.79 10.72 3.77
N ILE A 334 -29.79 10.01 4.33
CA ILE A 334 -31.19 10.48 4.35
C ILE A 334 -31.29 11.74 5.21
N LEU A 335 -30.72 11.72 6.41
CA LEU A 335 -30.69 12.88 7.31
C LEU A 335 -29.99 14.09 6.66
N ALA A 336 -28.86 13.86 5.97
CA ALA A 336 -28.12 14.87 5.23
C ALA A 336 -28.97 15.53 4.13
N LYS A 337 -29.79 14.73 3.44
CA LYS A 337 -30.65 15.18 2.34
C LYS A 337 -31.90 15.92 2.80
N THR A 338 -32.51 15.47 3.90
CA THR A 338 -33.74 16.08 4.41
C THR A 338 -33.47 17.29 5.29
N LEU A 339 -32.33 17.33 6.01
CA LEU A 339 -31.88 18.37 6.95
C LEU A 339 -33.02 19.27 7.43
N PRO A 340 -33.92 18.76 8.31
CA PRO A 340 -35.13 19.47 8.69
C PRO A 340 -34.78 20.80 9.36
N GLY A 341 -35.47 21.87 8.96
CA GLY A 341 -35.27 23.23 9.50
C GLY A 341 -33.96 23.91 9.09
N ALA A 342 -33.13 23.30 8.24
CA ALA A 342 -31.83 23.86 7.89
C ALA A 342 -31.88 24.79 6.68
N ASN A 343 -31.59 26.07 6.92
CA ASN A 343 -31.35 27.05 5.88
C ASN A 343 -30.09 26.71 5.04
N GLN A 344 -29.98 27.24 3.83
CA GLN A 344 -28.87 26.97 2.91
C GLN A 344 -27.49 27.27 3.55
N GLN A 345 -27.44 28.23 4.47
CA GLN A 345 -26.23 28.58 5.20
C GLN A 345 -25.75 27.49 6.17
N TYR A 346 -26.66 26.72 6.78
CA TYR A 346 -26.28 25.56 7.60
C TYR A 346 -25.73 24.43 6.74
N ARG A 347 -26.35 24.16 5.57
CA ARG A 347 -25.86 23.16 4.61
C ARG A 347 -24.46 23.52 4.10
N LEU A 348 -24.23 24.78 3.77
CA LEU A 348 -22.91 25.31 3.40
C LEU A 348 -21.91 25.22 4.56
N GLY A 349 -22.33 25.48 5.80
CA GLY A 349 -21.48 25.34 6.99
C GLY A 349 -21.02 23.90 7.22
N VAL A 350 -21.94 22.92 7.12
CA VAL A 350 -21.62 21.49 7.18
C VAL A 350 -20.66 21.12 6.06
N TYR A 351 -20.98 21.52 4.82
CA TYR A 351 -20.14 21.24 3.66
C TYR A 351 -18.72 21.81 3.81
N LYS A 352 -18.59 23.07 4.25
CA LYS A 352 -17.32 23.74 4.54
C LYS A 352 -16.53 22.98 5.60
N GLY A 353 -17.19 22.50 6.65
CA GLY A 353 -16.57 21.67 7.68
C GLY A 353 -16.05 20.35 7.14
N VAL A 354 -16.83 19.64 6.32
CA VAL A 354 -16.42 18.36 5.70
C VAL A 354 -15.26 18.56 4.72
N LEU A 355 -15.35 19.58 3.86
CA LEU A 355 -14.30 19.92 2.91
C LEU A 355 -12.99 20.28 3.62
N ARG A 356 -13.05 21.10 4.68
CA ARG A 356 -11.90 21.44 5.52
C ARG A 356 -11.25 20.19 6.12
N GLU A 357 -12.03 19.30 6.73
CA GLU A 357 -11.51 18.06 7.31
C GLU A 357 -10.97 17.10 6.25
N ALA A 358 -11.59 17.03 5.06
CA ALA A 358 -11.14 16.19 3.96
C ALA A 358 -9.81 16.66 3.36
N ILE A 359 -9.62 17.98 3.23
CA ILE A 359 -8.35 18.59 2.79
C ILE A 359 -7.27 18.41 3.86
N GLN A 360 -7.57 18.69 5.12
CA GLN A 360 -6.60 18.53 6.23
C GLN A 360 -6.13 17.09 6.38
N ALA A 361 -7.04 16.13 6.23
CA ALA A 361 -6.66 14.73 6.21
C ALA A 361 -5.93 14.34 4.91
N GLY A 362 -6.02 15.11 3.83
CA GLY A 362 -5.38 14.82 2.54
C GLY A 362 -6.09 13.75 1.72
N HIS A 363 -7.42 13.64 1.85
CA HIS A 363 -8.23 12.81 0.95
C HIS A 363 -8.52 13.50 -0.38
N VAL A 364 -8.59 14.82 -0.35
CA VAL A 364 -8.89 15.65 -1.51
C VAL A 364 -7.90 16.79 -1.61
N ASN A 365 -7.56 17.14 -2.84
CA ASN A 365 -6.95 18.42 -3.16
C ASN A 365 -8.00 19.27 -3.91
N SER A 366 -7.79 20.57 -4.09
CA SER A 366 -8.81 21.42 -4.74
C SER A 366 -9.16 20.97 -6.17
N ALA A 367 -8.24 20.32 -6.88
CA ALA A 367 -8.50 19.78 -8.21
C ALA A 367 -9.38 18.52 -8.21
N SER A 368 -9.26 17.66 -7.19
CA SER A 368 -10.00 16.39 -7.07
C SER A 368 -11.23 16.51 -6.16
N SER A 369 -11.33 17.58 -5.38
CA SER A 369 -12.37 17.77 -4.36
C SER A 369 -13.77 17.83 -4.95
N LEU A 370 -13.91 18.37 -6.17
CA LEU A 370 -15.18 18.45 -6.89
C LEU A 370 -15.79 17.06 -7.13
N GLU A 371 -14.96 16.12 -7.59
CA GLU A 371 -15.36 14.74 -7.96
C GLU A 371 -15.50 13.86 -6.73
N VAL A 372 -14.52 13.88 -5.82
CA VAL A 372 -14.51 13.02 -4.63
C VAL A 372 -15.64 13.35 -3.65
N LEU A 373 -16.04 14.62 -3.55
CA LEU A 373 -17.15 15.06 -2.68
C LEU A 373 -18.49 15.13 -3.41
N GLN A 374 -18.59 14.67 -4.65
CA GLN A 374 -19.82 14.76 -5.44
C GLN A 374 -21.03 14.19 -4.66
N GLN A 375 -20.87 13.02 -4.05
CA GLN A 375 -21.94 12.39 -3.28
C GLN A 375 -22.45 13.29 -2.14
N ILE A 376 -21.56 13.84 -1.32
CA ILE A 376 -21.92 14.74 -0.21
C ILE A 376 -22.54 16.05 -0.73
N ARG A 377 -22.05 16.55 -1.87
CA ARG A 377 -22.61 17.75 -2.50
C ARG A 377 -24.04 17.51 -2.97
N ASP A 378 -24.29 16.38 -3.61
CA ASP A 378 -25.63 15.99 -4.08
C ASP A 378 -26.58 15.80 -2.89
N GLU A 379 -26.08 15.21 -1.80
CA GLU A 379 -26.84 15.04 -0.55
C GLU A 379 -27.21 16.38 0.09
N LEU A 380 -26.26 17.32 0.19
CA LEU A 380 -26.49 18.63 0.82
C LEU A 380 -27.09 19.68 -0.14
N GLY A 381 -27.30 19.34 -1.42
CA GLY A 381 -27.80 20.26 -2.44
C GLY A 381 -26.83 21.39 -2.78
N ILE A 382 -25.52 21.10 -2.85
CA ILE A 382 -24.44 22.06 -3.10
C ILE A 382 -24.02 22.06 -4.57
N ASN A 383 -24.22 23.18 -5.25
CA ASN A 383 -23.85 23.33 -6.66
C ASN A 383 -22.33 23.58 -6.85
N ASP A 384 -21.86 23.52 -8.10
CA ASP A 384 -20.42 23.69 -8.41
C ASP A 384 -19.91 25.08 -8.00
N GLN A 385 -20.71 26.13 -8.16
CA GLN A 385 -20.32 27.50 -7.79
C GLN A 385 -20.11 27.65 -6.29
N GLN A 386 -21.04 27.11 -5.49
CA GLN A 386 -20.96 27.08 -4.04
C GLN A 386 -19.74 26.28 -3.56
N HIS A 387 -19.42 25.17 -4.23
CA HIS A 387 -18.19 24.42 -3.93
C HIS A 387 -16.94 25.30 -4.10
N TYR A 388 -16.82 26.03 -5.21
CA TYR A 388 -15.67 26.90 -5.45
C TYR A 388 -15.63 28.11 -4.50
N GLN A 389 -16.79 28.66 -4.12
CA GLN A 389 -16.87 29.72 -3.12
C GLN A 389 -16.32 29.25 -1.77
N VAL A 390 -16.74 28.07 -1.30
CA VAL A 390 -16.25 27.50 -0.04
C VAL A 390 -14.76 27.18 -0.11
N LEU A 391 -14.25 26.68 -1.26
CA LEU A 391 -12.82 26.49 -1.47
C LEU A 391 -12.04 27.81 -1.37
N GLU A 392 -12.56 28.88 -1.97
CA GLU A 392 -11.93 30.20 -1.93
C GLU A 392 -11.92 30.78 -0.50
N GLU A 393 -13.02 30.65 0.23
CA GLU A 393 -13.10 31.03 1.65
C GLU A 393 -12.09 30.27 2.50
N LEU A 394 -12.00 28.94 2.35
CA LEU A 394 -11.03 28.12 3.06
C LEU A 394 -9.58 28.47 2.70
N GLY A 395 -9.34 28.84 1.44
CA GLY A 395 -8.04 29.33 0.99
C GLY A 395 -7.64 30.67 1.61
N LYS A 396 -8.60 31.55 1.90
CA LYS A 396 -8.37 32.83 2.60
C LYS A 396 -8.21 32.67 4.12
N GLU A 397 -8.92 31.72 4.73
CA GLU A 397 -8.88 31.46 6.18
C GLU A 397 -7.61 30.75 6.67
N GLN A 398 -6.88 30.05 5.79
CA GLN A 398 -5.68 29.29 6.17
C GLN A 398 -4.46 29.71 5.35
N GLU A 399 -3.57 30.50 5.97
CA GLU A 399 -2.25 30.91 5.43
C GLU A 399 -1.32 29.71 5.12
N ASN A 400 -1.65 28.51 5.62
CA ASN A 400 -0.85 27.27 5.53
C ASN A 400 -1.58 26.09 4.85
N LEU A 401 -2.68 26.32 4.11
CA LEU A 401 -3.17 25.26 3.22
C LEU A 401 -2.14 25.11 2.07
N PRO A 402 -1.68 23.89 1.72
CA PRO A 402 -0.77 23.72 0.60
C PRO A 402 -1.40 24.34 -0.65
N ILE A 403 -0.77 25.41 -1.11
CA ILE A 403 -1.21 26.32 -2.17
C ILE A 403 -1.80 25.51 -3.32
N LEU A 404 -3.11 25.62 -3.45
CA LEU A 404 -3.89 24.93 -4.45
C LEU A 404 -4.55 25.98 -5.33
N TYR A 405 -3.76 26.62 -6.18
CA TYR A 405 -4.07 27.00 -7.55
C TYR A 405 -2.74 27.47 -8.18
N PRO A 406 -2.34 27.02 -9.38
CA PRO A 406 -1.47 27.85 -10.19
C PRO A 406 -2.26 29.11 -10.50
N HIS A 407 -1.75 30.27 -10.11
CA HIS A 407 -2.35 31.55 -10.39
C HIS A 407 -2.51 31.71 -11.92
N TYR A 408 -3.70 31.45 -12.43
CA TYR A 408 -4.10 31.82 -13.78
C TYR A 408 -5.37 32.64 -13.66
N GLY A 409 -5.19 33.96 -13.56
CA GLY A 409 -6.26 34.91 -13.77
C GLY A 409 -6.76 34.82 -15.21
N ARG A 410 -7.74 33.93 -15.47
CA ARG A 410 -8.60 33.95 -16.67
C ARG A 410 -9.82 33.04 -16.45
N ASP A 411 -10.98 33.68 -16.41
CA ASP A 411 -12.34 33.22 -16.69
C ASP A 411 -12.61 31.68 -16.69
N PRO A 412 -13.34 31.14 -15.68
CA PRO A 412 -13.62 29.70 -15.50
C PRO A 412 -14.25 28.99 -16.71
N TYR A 413 -15.00 29.72 -17.54
CA TYR A 413 -15.67 29.14 -18.72
C TYR A 413 -14.67 28.74 -19.82
N LYS A 414 -13.48 29.35 -19.88
CA LYS A 414 -12.43 29.03 -20.87
C LYS A 414 -11.60 27.79 -20.50
N VAL A 415 -11.52 27.44 -19.21
CA VAL A 415 -10.75 26.28 -18.74
C VAL A 415 -11.51 24.98 -18.98
N LEU A 416 -12.82 24.99 -18.77
CA LEU A 416 -13.70 23.86 -19.10
C LEU A 416 -13.71 23.57 -20.60
N SER A 417 -13.66 24.58 -21.46
CA SER A 417 -13.57 24.38 -22.92
C SER A 417 -12.21 23.82 -23.33
N THR A 418 -11.09 24.29 -22.75
CA THR A 418 -9.75 23.76 -23.04
C THR A 418 -9.54 22.34 -22.51
N ILE A 419 -10.14 21.95 -21.39
CA ILE A 419 -10.11 20.57 -20.89
C ILE A 419 -10.95 19.65 -21.78
N LYS A 420 -12.15 20.08 -22.21
CA LYS A 420 -12.96 19.36 -23.20
C LYS A 420 -12.25 19.24 -24.55
N GLU A 421 -11.55 20.28 -25.00
CA GLU A 421 -10.75 20.26 -26.22
C GLU A 421 -9.52 19.37 -26.11
N ARG A 422 -8.81 19.36 -24.95
CA ARG A 422 -7.71 18.44 -24.67
C ARG A 422 -8.16 16.99 -24.59
N GLN A 423 -9.32 16.71 -24.00
CA GLN A 423 -9.90 15.37 -24.00
C GLN A 423 -10.36 14.94 -25.41
N LYS A 424 -10.92 15.84 -26.22
CA LYS A 424 -11.25 15.59 -27.64
C LYS A 424 -9.99 15.37 -28.49
N THR A 425 -8.93 16.14 -28.30
CA THR A 425 -7.66 15.95 -29.03
C THR A 425 -6.92 14.71 -28.57
N SER A 426 -6.97 14.35 -27.29
CA SER A 426 -6.45 13.08 -26.77
C SER A 426 -7.19 11.87 -27.35
N THR A 427 -8.53 11.88 -27.33
CA THR A 427 -9.33 10.80 -27.95
C THR A 427 -9.22 10.78 -29.47
N SER A 428 -9.06 11.93 -30.12
CA SER A 428 -8.74 12.04 -31.56
C SER A 428 -7.38 11.41 -31.86
N ASN A 429 -6.31 11.80 -31.18
CA ASN A 429 -4.97 11.24 -31.36
C ASN A 429 -4.95 9.74 -31.08
N GLN A 430 -5.67 9.27 -30.06
CA GLN A 430 -5.73 7.84 -29.75
C GLN A 430 -6.49 7.06 -30.84
N ARG A 431 -7.52 7.64 -31.46
CA ARG A 431 -8.21 7.08 -32.64
C ARG A 431 -7.33 7.12 -33.90
N THR A 432 -6.51 8.16 -34.08
CA THR A 432 -5.57 8.28 -35.20
C THR A 432 -4.45 7.25 -35.09
N ILE A 433 -3.85 7.10 -33.90
CA ILE A 433 -2.84 6.07 -33.60
C ILE A 433 -3.42 4.65 -33.81
N LEU A 434 -4.67 4.40 -33.37
CA LEU A 434 -5.36 3.12 -33.64
C LEU A 434 -5.64 2.90 -35.13
N ARG A 435 -5.94 3.96 -35.90
CA ARG A 435 -6.13 3.89 -37.36
C ARG A 435 -4.80 3.63 -38.08
N GLU A 436 -3.72 4.27 -37.68
CA GLU A 436 -2.37 4.05 -38.23
C GLU A 436 -1.87 2.64 -37.91
N SER A 437 -2.01 2.17 -36.67
CA SER A 437 -1.68 0.79 -36.31
C SER A 437 -2.51 -0.23 -37.09
N ARG A 438 -3.79 0.04 -37.39
CA ARG A 438 -4.61 -0.82 -38.26
C ARG A 438 -4.17 -0.77 -39.72
N LYS A 439 -3.77 0.39 -40.25
CA LYS A 439 -3.23 0.51 -41.61
C LYS A 439 -1.90 -0.23 -41.74
N GLN A 440 -1.02 -0.11 -40.74
CA GLN A 440 0.27 -0.80 -40.72
C GLN A 440 0.09 -2.32 -40.66
N ASN A 441 -0.80 -2.82 -39.80
CA ASN A 441 -1.14 -4.25 -39.78
C ASN A 441 -1.75 -4.76 -41.11
N ARG A 442 -2.52 -3.92 -41.81
CA ARG A 442 -3.10 -4.28 -43.11
C ARG A 442 -2.05 -4.27 -44.22
N SER A 443 -1.09 -3.35 -44.14
CA SER A 443 0.08 -3.29 -45.02
C SER A 443 0.95 -4.53 -44.82
N ASP A 444 1.33 -4.84 -43.58
CA ASP A 444 2.15 -6.01 -43.24
C ASP A 444 1.48 -7.32 -43.68
N LYS A 445 0.16 -7.44 -43.51
CA LYS A 445 -0.59 -8.61 -43.97
C LYS A 445 -0.62 -8.72 -45.49
N ARG A 446 -0.66 -7.60 -46.22
CA ARG A 446 -0.60 -7.57 -47.69
C ARG A 446 0.81 -7.90 -48.20
N THR A 447 1.85 -7.40 -47.55
CA THR A 447 3.24 -7.73 -47.86
C THR A 447 3.52 -9.21 -47.63
N LYS A 448 2.97 -9.78 -46.56
CA LYS A 448 3.07 -11.22 -46.26
C LYS A 448 2.37 -12.07 -47.33
N LEU A 449 1.13 -11.72 -47.69
CA LEU A 449 0.39 -12.40 -48.77
C LEU A 449 1.08 -12.30 -50.15
N LEU A 450 1.74 -11.17 -50.46
CA LEU A 450 2.50 -11.01 -51.70
C LEU A 450 3.81 -11.81 -51.71
N LYS A 451 4.39 -12.06 -50.53
CA LYS A 451 5.57 -12.90 -50.37
C LYS A 451 5.20 -14.38 -50.52
N ASP A 452 4.15 -14.81 -49.84
CA ASP A 452 3.62 -16.18 -49.95
C ASP A 452 3.23 -16.51 -51.40
N ARG A 453 2.64 -15.56 -52.15
CA ARG A 453 2.28 -15.75 -53.57
C ARG A 453 3.48 -15.73 -54.53
N LYS A 454 4.62 -15.16 -54.11
CA LYS A 454 5.87 -15.19 -54.88
C LYS A 454 6.60 -16.52 -54.66
N ASP A 455 6.53 -17.03 -53.44
CA ASP A 455 7.11 -18.32 -53.07
C ASP A 455 6.34 -19.47 -53.75
N ASP A 456 5.00 -19.39 -53.87
CA ASP A 456 4.18 -20.36 -54.63
C ASP A 456 4.47 -20.35 -56.15
N ASN A 457 4.80 -19.20 -56.73
CA ASN A 457 5.14 -19.08 -58.15
C ASN A 457 6.58 -19.52 -58.46
N GLN A 458 7.47 -19.62 -57.46
CA GLN A 458 8.83 -20.14 -57.65
C GLN A 458 8.92 -21.67 -57.51
N SER A 459 7.89 -22.32 -56.93
CA SER A 459 7.80 -23.78 -56.85
C SER A 459 7.13 -24.46 -58.05
N GLY A 460 6.69 -23.71 -59.07
CA GLY A 460 5.92 -24.22 -60.22
C GLY A 460 6.68 -24.39 -61.55
N ASP A 461 7.97 -24.05 -61.61
CA ASP A 461 8.80 -24.10 -62.85
C ASP A 461 9.96 -25.11 -62.74
N GLN A 462 9.78 -26.19 -61.99
CA GLN A 462 10.64 -27.38 -62.05
C GLN A 462 9.80 -28.61 -62.35
N ASP A 463 9.42 -28.75 -63.62
CA ASP A 463 9.14 -30.02 -64.30
C ASP A 463 9.76 -29.99 -65.70
#